data_AF-A0A7S0VC25-F1
#
_entry.id   AF-A0A7S0VC25-F1
#
_cell.length_a   1.000
_cell.length_b   1.000
_cell.length_c   1.000
_cell.angle_alpha   90.00
_cell.angle_beta   90.00
_cell.angle_gamma   90.00
#
_symmetry.space_group_name_H-M   'P 1'
#
loop_
_entity.id
_entity.type
_entity.pdbx_description
1 polymer ?
#
loop_
_entity_poly.entity_id
_entity_poly.type
_entity_poly.pdbx_seq_one_letter_code
_entity_poly.pdbx_strand_id
1 'polypeptide(L)'
;LALLMYIVYIESGYRPNPYHNAVHAASVVQRMHLILFKGGLMSNDQQNLVHDHNSFSYSAMHPLASSMLYPCTDVELLASYMSAAVHDLDHHGTTNDFLIA
;
A
#
# COMPACT_ATOMS: atom_id res chain seq x y z
N LEU A 1 -9.78 18.27 3.99
CA LEU A 1 -9.07 19.17 3.04
C LEU A 1 -7.55 18.99 3.10
N ALA A 2 -6.92 19.08 4.29
CA ALA A 2 -5.46 18.96 4.44
C ALA A 2 -4.84 17.68 3.83
N LEU A 3 -5.44 16.51 4.10
CA LEU A 3 -4.97 15.25 3.53
C LEU A 3 -5.02 15.24 2.00
N LEU A 4 -6.11 15.72 1.40
CA LEU A 4 -6.23 15.81 -0.06
C LEU A 4 -5.17 16.74 -0.65
N MET A 5 -4.95 17.90 -0.04
CA MET A 5 -3.89 18.83 -0.46
C MET A 5 -2.51 18.18 -0.38
N TYR A 6 -2.26 17.38 0.65
CA TYR A 6 -1.01 16.65 0.81
C TYR A 6 -0.84 15.54 -0.24
N ILE A 7 -1.89 14.79 -0.57
CA ILE A 7 -1.86 13.77 -1.63
C ILE A 7 -1.59 14.43 -2.99
N VAL A 8 -2.26 15.54 -3.30
CA VAL A 8 -2.02 16.31 -4.53
C VAL A 8 -0.57 16.82 -4.60
N TYR A 9 -0.03 17.27 -3.46
CA TYR A 9 1.38 17.67 -3.37
C TYR A 9 2.34 16.50 -3.64
N ILE A 10 2.10 15.33 -3.05
CA ILE A 10 2.89 14.11 -3.32
C ILE A 10 2.83 13.73 -4.80
N GLU A 11 1.63 13.69 -5.38
CA GLU A 11 1.42 13.36 -6.79
C GLU A 11 2.23 14.28 -7.71
N SER A 12 2.25 15.58 -7.42
CA SER A 12 3.04 16.57 -8.18
C SER A 12 4.57 16.38 -8.08
N GLY A 13 5.05 15.66 -7.07
CA GLY A 13 6.47 15.34 -6.89
C GLY A 13 6.94 14.12 -7.68
N TYR A 14 6.04 13.37 -8.33
CA TYR A 14 6.41 12.27 -9.21
C TYR A 14 6.75 12.76 -10.62
N ARG A 15 7.89 12.30 -11.14
CA ARG A 15 8.35 12.63 -12.49
C ARG A 15 7.58 11.82 -13.55
N PRO A 16 7.46 12.31 -14.80
CA PRO A 16 6.80 11.60 -15.89
C PRO A 16 7.69 10.47 -16.47
N ASN A 17 8.22 9.61 -15.60
CA ASN A 17 9.01 8.45 -16.00
C ASN A 17 8.11 7.39 -16.66
N PRO A 18 8.64 6.55 -17.56
CA PRO A 18 7.86 5.45 -18.16
C PRO A 18 7.27 4.48 -17.13
N TYR A 19 7.93 4.28 -15.97
CA TYR A 19 7.50 3.36 -14.93
C TYR A 19 7.36 4.02 -13.55
N HIS A 20 8.46 4.55 -12.97
CA HIS A 20 8.46 5.16 -11.62
C HIS A 20 7.78 6.55 -11.60
N ASN A 21 6.46 6.58 -11.79
CA ASN A 21 5.60 7.76 -11.85
C ASN A 21 4.44 7.66 -10.85
N ALA A 22 3.56 8.67 -10.82
CA ALA A 22 2.41 8.72 -9.90
C ALA A 22 1.45 7.54 -10.08
N VAL A 23 1.29 7.01 -11.30
CA VAL A 23 0.41 5.85 -11.57
C VAL A 23 0.99 4.58 -10.94
N HIS A 24 2.31 4.39 -11.01
CA HIS A 24 2.98 3.29 -10.32
C HIS A 24 2.77 3.40 -8.81
N ALA A 25 2.99 4.57 -8.21
CA ALA A 25 2.74 4.81 -6.78
C ALA A 25 1.29 4.47 -6.38
N ALA A 26 0.30 4.92 -7.16
CA ALA A 26 -1.11 4.58 -6.93
C ALA A 26 -1.38 3.06 -7.01
N SER A 27 -0.73 2.35 -7.94
CA SER A 27 -0.86 0.89 -8.04
C SER A 27 -0.24 0.15 -6.84
N VAL A 28 0.83 0.69 -6.27
CA VAL A 28 1.46 0.15 -5.05
C VAL A 28 0.57 0.39 -3.83
N VAL A 29 -0.05 1.57 -3.71
CA VAL A 29 -1.07 1.85 -2.68
C VAL A 29 -2.24 0.87 -2.79
N GLN A 30 -2.72 0.59 -4.00
CA GLN A 30 -3.79 -0.38 -4.23
C GLN A 30 -3.38 -1.80 -3.83
N ARG A 31 -2.17 -2.25 -4.20
CA ARG A 31 -1.66 -3.56 -3.76
C ARG A 31 -1.49 -3.63 -2.25
N MET A 32 -1.01 -2.56 -1.62
CA MET A 32 -0.89 -2.47 -0.17
C MET A 32 -2.26 -2.67 0.49
N HIS A 33 -3.30 -2.02 -0.02
CA HIS A 33 -4.68 -2.24 0.45
C HIS A 33 -5.09 -3.71 0.34
N LEU A 34 -4.83 -4.36 -0.80
CA LEU A 34 -5.18 -5.78 -0.98
C LEU A 34 -4.42 -6.70 -0.04
N ILE A 35 -3.14 -6.43 0.23
CA ILE A 35 -2.34 -7.21 1.18
C ILE A 35 -2.88 -7.03 2.60
N LEU A 36 -3.19 -5.80 3.01
CA LEU A 36 -3.72 -5.51 4.34
C LEU A 36 -5.12 -6.10 4.54
N PHE A 37 -5.97 -6.01 3.51
CA PHE A 37 -7.34 -6.51 3.54
C PHE A 37 -7.40 -8.05 3.46
N LYS A 38 -6.88 -8.65 2.38
CA LYS A 38 -6.94 -10.10 2.17
C LYS A 38 -5.98 -10.85 3.08
N GLY A 39 -4.91 -10.20 3.51
CA GLY A 39 -3.99 -10.72 4.53
C GLY A 39 -4.54 -10.60 5.95
N GLY A 40 -5.78 -10.14 6.16
CA GLY A 40 -6.42 -10.14 7.47
C GLY A 40 -5.81 -9.18 8.49
N LEU A 41 -5.09 -8.14 8.05
CA LEU A 41 -4.45 -7.14 8.92
C LEU A 41 -5.36 -5.94 9.20
N MET A 42 -6.48 -5.78 8.51
CA MET A 42 -7.49 -4.75 8.79
C MET A 42 -8.53 -5.28 9.81
N SER A 43 -9.19 -4.40 10.57
CA SER A 43 -10.19 -4.82 11.55
C SER A 43 -11.41 -5.50 10.90
N ASN A 44 -12.05 -6.43 11.63
CA ASN A 44 -13.19 -7.22 11.13
C ASN A 44 -14.38 -6.36 10.68
N ASP A 45 -14.59 -5.18 11.29
CA ASP A 45 -15.63 -4.23 10.89
C ASP A 45 -15.42 -3.69 9.47
N GLN A 46 -14.16 -3.60 9.02
CA GLN A 46 -13.83 -3.20 7.65
C GLN A 46 -13.84 -4.36 6.65
N GLN A 47 -13.63 -5.60 7.12
CA GLN A 47 -13.65 -6.81 6.29
C GLN A 47 -15.07 -7.22 5.85
N ASN A 48 -16.08 -6.93 6.66
CA ASN A 48 -17.48 -7.33 6.42
C ASN A 48 -18.19 -6.55 5.29
N LEU A 49 -17.57 -5.52 4.71
CA LEU A 49 -18.15 -4.72 3.63
C LEU A 49 -18.06 -5.38 2.23
N VAL A 50 -17.37 -6.52 2.08
CA VAL A 50 -17.11 -7.17 0.76
C VAL A 50 -17.50 -8.66 0.76
N HIS A 51 -18.60 -9.01 1.43
CA HIS A 51 -19.12 -10.38 1.41
C HIS A 51 -19.86 -10.66 0.08
N ASP A 52 -19.12 -10.93 -1.00
CA ASP A 52 -19.69 -11.49 -2.24
C ASP A 52 -18.73 -12.52 -2.91
N HIS A 53 -19.32 -13.48 -3.59
CA HIS A 53 -18.89 -14.85 -3.87
C HIS A 53 -17.57 -15.04 -4.66
N ASN A 54 -16.44 -15.24 -3.98
CA ASN A 54 -15.39 -16.21 -4.42
C ASN A 54 -14.42 -16.52 -3.26
N SER A 55 -14.75 -17.54 -2.47
CA SER A 55 -14.00 -17.98 -1.30
C SER A 55 -12.61 -18.50 -1.68
N PHE A 56 -11.58 -17.67 -1.54
CA PHE A 56 -10.21 -18.15 -1.37
C PHE A 56 -10.04 -18.54 0.10
N SER A 57 -9.95 -19.84 0.35
CA SER A 57 -9.88 -20.41 1.69
C SER A 57 -8.64 -19.92 2.46
N TYR A 58 -8.86 -19.31 3.62
CA TYR A 58 -7.86 -18.82 4.59
C TYR A 58 -6.88 -19.90 5.12
N SER A 59 -7.04 -21.15 4.69
CA SER A 59 -6.34 -22.32 5.23
C SER A 59 -4.94 -22.58 4.62
N ALA A 60 -4.52 -21.81 3.61
CA ALA A 60 -3.27 -22.10 2.87
C ALA A 60 -2.03 -21.28 3.32
N MET A 61 -2.15 -20.39 4.31
CA MET A 61 -1.00 -19.66 4.88
C MET A 61 -0.85 -19.95 6.38
N HIS A 62 0.17 -20.73 6.73
CA HIS A 62 0.64 -21.05 8.08
C HIS A 62 2.12 -20.63 8.19
N PRO A 63 2.70 -20.22 9.34
CA PRO A 63 2.19 -19.48 10.48
C PRO A 63 2.93 -18.11 10.61
N LEU A 64 2.38 -17.02 10.08
CA LEU A 64 2.70 -15.64 10.55
C LEU A 64 1.82 -15.27 11.77
N ALA A 65 1.47 -16.28 12.57
CA ALA A 65 0.34 -16.26 13.52
C ALA A 65 0.52 -15.31 14.72
N SER A 66 1.65 -14.64 14.87
CA SER A 66 1.88 -13.68 15.97
C SER A 66 1.33 -12.28 15.69
N SER A 67 1.24 -11.84 14.42
CA SER A 67 0.58 -10.57 14.05
C SER A 67 -0.91 -10.75 13.73
N MET A 68 -1.39 -11.99 13.61
CA MET A 68 -2.80 -12.33 13.34
C MET A 68 -3.70 -12.21 14.58
N LEU A 69 -3.14 -12.04 15.78
CA LEU A 69 -3.94 -11.78 17.00
C LEU A 69 -4.32 -10.30 17.16
N TYR A 70 -3.64 -9.39 16.45
CA TYR A 70 -3.82 -7.95 16.57
C TYR A 70 -3.87 -7.34 15.17
N PRO A 71 -5.07 -7.03 14.66
CA PRO A 71 -5.21 -6.19 13.48
C PRO A 71 -4.35 -4.94 13.62
N CYS A 72 -3.80 -4.49 12.49
CA CYS A 72 -3.05 -3.27 12.36
C CYS A 72 -3.87 -2.12 12.96
N THR A 73 -3.25 -1.30 13.81
CA THR A 73 -3.88 -0.10 14.34
C THR A 73 -4.16 0.89 13.22
N ASP A 74 -5.10 1.84 13.44
CA ASP A 74 -5.39 2.88 12.45
C ASP A 74 -4.15 3.69 12.04
N VAL A 75 -3.22 3.89 12.97
CA VAL A 75 -1.96 4.62 12.71
C VAL A 75 -1.01 3.80 11.83
N GLU A 76 -0.87 2.51 12.09
CA GLU A 76 -0.03 1.63 11.26
C GLU A 76 -0.66 1.44 9.87
N LEU A 77 -1.99 1.34 9.79
CA LEU A 77 -2.73 1.29 8.53
C LEU A 77 -2.50 2.57 7.72
N LEU A 78 -2.69 3.75 8.33
CA LEU A 78 -2.41 5.01 7.68
C LEU A 78 -0.94 5.11 7.26
N ALA A 79 -0.01 4.77 8.15
CA ALA A 79 1.43 4.79 7.86
C ALA A 79 1.79 3.90 6.66
N SER A 80 1.18 2.71 6.55
CA SER A 80 1.42 1.82 5.41
C SER A 80 0.96 2.42 4.08
N TYR A 81 -0.21 3.08 4.05
CA TYR A 81 -0.71 3.76 2.85
C TYR A 81 0.14 4.98 2.50
N MET A 82 0.50 5.79 3.49
CA MET A 82 1.33 6.97 3.28
C MET A 82 2.73 6.57 2.80
N SER A 83 3.31 5.51 3.36
CA SER A 83 4.59 4.95 2.91
C SER A 83 4.51 4.45 1.47
N ALA A 84 3.47 3.70 1.11
CA ALA A 84 3.27 3.24 -0.26
C ALA A 84 3.10 4.40 -1.25
N ALA A 85 2.41 5.47 -0.84
CA ALA A 85 2.18 6.65 -1.66
C ALA A 85 3.45 7.47 -1.93
N VAL A 86 4.46 7.43 -1.05
CA VAL A 86 5.71 8.21 -1.20
C VAL A 86 6.95 7.36 -1.51
N HIS A 87 6.81 6.04 -1.66
CA HIS A 87 7.97 5.12 -1.70
C HIS A 87 8.97 5.40 -2.82
N ASP A 88 8.49 6.00 -3.92
CA ASP A 88 9.24 6.32 -5.14
C ASP A 88 9.20 7.82 -5.47
N LEU A 89 8.92 8.67 -4.47
CA LEU A 89 8.84 10.12 -4.67
C LEU A 89 10.18 10.66 -5.20
N ASP A 90 10.12 11.54 -6.21
CA ASP A 90 11.28 12.12 -6.90
C ASP A 90 12.26 11.10 -7.55
N HIS A 91 11.80 9.88 -7.86
CA HIS A 91 12.63 8.89 -8.53
C HIS A 91 13.09 9.38 -9.92
N HIS A 92 14.39 9.31 -10.22
CA HIS A 92 15.00 9.83 -11.47
C HIS A 92 14.82 8.94 -12.70
N GLY A 93 14.20 7.77 -12.54
CA GLY A 93 14.02 6.79 -13.62
C GLY A 93 15.28 5.96 -13.91
N THR A 94 16.25 5.99 -13.00
CA THR A 94 17.50 5.23 -13.06
C THR A 94 17.57 4.24 -11.91
N THR A 95 18.51 3.30 -11.94
CA THR A 95 18.74 2.35 -10.83
C THR A 95 19.85 2.86 -9.91
N ASN A 96 19.96 2.27 -8.71
CA ASN A 96 21.07 2.55 -7.81
C ASN A 96 22.42 2.22 -8.44
N ASP A 97 22.52 1.12 -9.21
CA ASP A 97 23.74 0.74 -9.92
C ASP A 97 24.22 1.85 -10.88
N PHE A 98 23.29 2.55 -11.55
CA PHE A 98 23.65 3.68 -12.41
C PHE A 98 24.16 4.90 -11.62
N LEU A 99 23.67 5.12 -10.40
CA LEU A 99 24.03 6.28 -9.58
C LEU A 99 25.39 6.13 -8.86
N ILE A 100 25.86 4.88 -8.66
CA ILE A 100 27.11 4.58 -7.95
C ILE A 100 28.28 4.23 -8.89
N ALA A 101 28.00 4.05 -10.18
CA ALA A 101 28.98 3.66 -11.20
C ALA A 101 29.89 4.82 -11.65
#